data_AF-A0A2D9Q629-F1
#
_entry.id   AF-A0A2D9Q629-F1
#
_cell.length_a   1.000
_cell.length_b   1.000
_cell.length_c   1.000
_cell.angle_alpha   90.00
_cell.angle_beta   90.00
_cell.angle_gamma   90.00
#
_symmetry.space_group_name_H-M   'P 1'
#
loop_
_entity.id
_entity.type
_entity.pdbx_description
1 polymer ?
#
loop_
_entity_poly.entity_id
_entity_poly.type
_entity_poly.pdbx_seq_one_letter_code
_entity_poly.pdbx_strand_id
1 'polypeptide(L)'
;MSTGVEQDAILLDAEKDLSNQFNAVLGATIAVCVVFLFVSIYFENFLTPIVEEEENSTTEYTPLWDRYKKNYQTDLENGTILEKGPYSLLETANEWNSTHVFVEYELPETEGGAGVTNDAKISLAYWLPKVPEGVKVPVIAEFGPYFQEPSVQTPTIEVPGSWLGQMIIDQILPHGYAFAQVSVTGTGRSNHCMALMGTAEQLGNDAAVRWLGEQNWS
;
A
#
# COMPACT_ATOMS: atom_id res chain seq x y z
N MET A 1 -31.01 -86.46 -37.33
CA MET A 1 -30.22 -85.30 -37.81
C MET A 1 -30.84 -83.94 -37.43
N SER A 2 -31.88 -83.88 -36.58
CA SER A 2 -32.65 -82.64 -36.33
C SER A 2 -32.29 -81.88 -35.04
N THR A 3 -31.51 -82.48 -34.13
CA THR A 3 -31.27 -81.92 -32.78
C THR A 3 -30.11 -80.93 -32.71
N GLY A 4 -29.17 -80.95 -33.67
CA GLY A 4 -28.02 -80.03 -33.71
C GLY A 4 -28.40 -78.63 -34.17
N VAL A 5 -29.27 -78.51 -35.17
CA VAL A 5 -29.71 -77.22 -35.75
C VAL A 5 -30.49 -76.37 -34.74
N GLU A 6 -31.27 -77.02 -33.87
CA GLU A 6 -32.04 -76.34 -32.84
C GLU A 6 -31.16 -75.86 -31.67
N GLN A 7 -30.14 -76.64 -31.30
CA GLN A 7 -29.14 -76.24 -30.30
C GLN A 7 -28.26 -75.09 -30.80
N ASP A 8 -27.83 -75.13 -32.07
CA ASP A 8 -27.03 -74.07 -32.69
C ASP A 8 -27.84 -72.76 -32.81
N ALA A 9 -29.13 -72.84 -33.11
CA ALA A 9 -30.02 -71.67 -33.16
C ALA A 9 -30.22 -71.02 -31.78
N ILE A 10 -30.37 -71.83 -30.72
CA ILE A 10 -30.48 -71.33 -29.34
C ILE A 10 -29.18 -70.67 -28.87
N LEU A 11 -28.03 -71.27 -29.22
CA LEU A 11 -26.71 -70.69 -28.93
C LEU A 11 -26.49 -69.36 -29.63
N LEU A 12 -26.90 -69.26 -30.90
CA LEU A 12 -26.76 -68.06 -31.71
C LEU A 12 -27.67 -66.92 -31.22
N ASP A 13 -28.88 -67.26 -30.74
CA ASP A 13 -29.80 -66.29 -30.13
C ASP A 13 -29.27 -65.81 -28.77
N ALA A 14 -28.70 -66.71 -27.97
CA ALA A 14 -28.06 -66.36 -26.70
C ALA A 14 -26.81 -65.46 -26.88
N GLU A 15 -25.96 -65.73 -27.88
CA GLU A 15 -24.81 -64.88 -28.21
C GLU A 15 -25.24 -63.49 -28.71
N LYS A 16 -26.34 -63.44 -29.47
CA LYS A 16 -26.92 -62.19 -29.97
C LYS A 16 -27.51 -61.35 -28.84
N ASP A 17 -28.24 -61.98 -27.92
CA ASP A 17 -28.79 -61.31 -26.73
C ASP A 17 -27.67 -60.81 -25.80
N LEU A 18 -26.62 -61.62 -25.59
CA LEU A 18 -25.46 -61.20 -24.81
C LEU A 18 -24.74 -60.00 -25.46
N SER A 19 -24.56 -60.02 -26.78
CA SER A 19 -23.93 -58.92 -27.52
C SER A 19 -24.78 -57.65 -27.47
N ASN A 20 -26.10 -57.77 -27.57
CA ASN A 20 -27.03 -56.64 -27.46
C ASN A 20 -27.01 -56.03 -26.04
N GLN A 21 -27.01 -56.87 -25.00
CA GLN A 21 -26.91 -56.44 -23.62
C GLN A 21 -25.55 -55.76 -23.35
N PHE A 22 -24.45 -56.32 -23.85
CA PHE A 22 -23.12 -55.74 -23.70
C PHE A 22 -23.01 -54.37 -24.39
N ASN A 23 -23.50 -54.24 -25.62
CA ASN A 23 -23.54 -52.96 -26.34
C ASN A 23 -24.43 -51.92 -25.66
N ALA A 24 -25.54 -52.33 -25.06
CA ALA A 24 -26.42 -51.45 -24.29
C ALA A 24 -25.74 -50.93 -23.02
N VAL A 25 -25.04 -51.79 -22.28
CA VAL A 25 -24.29 -51.40 -21.07
C VAL A 25 -23.11 -50.49 -21.42
N LEU A 26 -22.38 -50.80 -22.49
CA LEU A 26 -21.28 -49.97 -22.98
C LEU A 26 -21.77 -48.58 -23.40
N GLY A 27 -22.86 -48.53 -24.18
CA GLY A 27 -23.49 -47.28 -24.60
C GLY A 27 -23.99 -46.45 -23.41
N ALA A 28 -24.62 -47.09 -22.42
CA ALA A 28 -25.06 -46.42 -21.20
C ALA A 28 -23.88 -45.86 -20.38
N THR A 29 -22.78 -46.62 -20.27
CA THR A 29 -21.57 -46.18 -19.55
C THR A 29 -20.94 -44.96 -20.24
N ILE A 30 -20.83 -44.99 -21.57
CA ILE A 30 -20.31 -43.86 -22.35
C ILE A 30 -21.21 -42.62 -22.17
N ALA A 31 -22.54 -42.78 -22.24
CA ALA A 31 -23.48 -41.69 -22.04
C ALA A 31 -23.35 -41.06 -20.64
N VAL A 32 -23.21 -41.87 -19.59
CA VAL A 32 -22.99 -41.41 -18.22
C VAL A 32 -21.67 -40.63 -18.11
N CYS A 33 -20.57 -41.16 -18.66
CA CYS A 33 -19.29 -40.46 -18.68
C CYS A 33 -19.36 -39.11 -19.40
N VAL A 34 -20.05 -39.04 -20.54
CA VAL A 34 -20.25 -37.80 -21.29
C VAL A 34 -21.05 -36.77 -20.47
N VAL A 35 -22.10 -37.20 -19.77
CA VAL A 35 -22.87 -36.32 -18.88
C VAL A 35 -21.97 -35.79 -17.75
N PHE A 36 -21.17 -36.63 -17.10
CA PHE A 36 -20.24 -36.19 -16.06
C PHE A 36 -19.16 -35.24 -16.57
N LEU A 37 -18.67 -35.43 -17.81
CA LEU A 37 -17.73 -34.49 -18.44
C LEU A 37 -18.37 -33.12 -18.67
N PHE A 38 -19.60 -33.08 -19.18
CA PHE A 38 -20.33 -31.82 -19.33
C PHE A 38 -20.61 -31.17 -17.98
N VAL A 39 -21.08 -31.92 -16.99
CA VAL A 39 -21.31 -31.40 -15.63
C VAL A 39 -20.02 -30.81 -15.06
N SER A 40 -18.87 -31.45 -15.27
CA SER A 40 -17.57 -30.95 -14.79
C SER A 40 -17.22 -29.59 -15.43
N ILE A 41 -17.44 -29.41 -16.73
CA ILE A 41 -17.19 -28.14 -17.44
C ILE A 41 -18.13 -27.03 -16.92
N TYR A 42 -19.40 -27.34 -16.69
CA TYR A 42 -20.36 -26.37 -16.14
C TYR A 42 -20.09 -26.06 -14.67
N PHE A 43 -19.62 -27.04 -13.90
CA PHE A 43 -19.29 -26.88 -12.49
C PHE A 43 -18.02 -26.04 -12.30
N GLU A 44 -17.03 -26.17 -13.19
CA GLU A 44 -15.84 -25.32 -13.22
C GLU A 44 -16.21 -23.85 -13.48
N ASN A 45 -17.08 -23.58 -14.45
CA ASN A 45 -17.57 -22.22 -14.74
C ASN A 45 -18.48 -21.62 -13.66
N PHE A 46 -19.07 -22.45 -12.78
CA PHE A 46 -19.93 -22.00 -11.69
C PHE A 46 -19.14 -21.78 -10.40
N LEU A 47 -18.16 -22.65 -10.09
CA LEU A 47 -17.36 -22.54 -8.87
C LEU A 47 -16.22 -21.54 -8.96
N THR A 48 -15.56 -21.38 -10.12
CA THR A 48 -14.46 -20.40 -10.25
C THR A 48 -14.85 -18.99 -9.83
N PRO A 49 -15.98 -18.39 -10.28
CA PRO A 49 -16.35 -17.05 -9.83
C PRO A 49 -16.73 -16.98 -8.34
N ILE A 50 -17.24 -18.06 -7.74
CA ILE A 50 -17.64 -18.08 -6.31
C ILE A 50 -16.41 -18.18 -5.40
N VAL A 51 -15.42 -18.99 -5.80
CA VAL A 51 -14.13 -19.09 -5.08
C VAL A 51 -13.32 -17.80 -5.25
N GLU A 52 -13.36 -17.17 -6.43
CA GLU A 52 -12.73 -15.87 -6.69
C GLU A 52 -13.42 -14.72 -5.91
N GLU A 53 -14.74 -14.80 -5.66
CA GLU A 53 -15.46 -13.79 -4.84
C GLU A 53 -15.13 -13.90 -3.34
N GLU A 54 -14.93 -15.09 -2.79
CA GLU A 54 -14.59 -15.26 -1.35
C GLU A 54 -13.16 -14.79 -1.03
N GLU A 55 -12.17 -15.02 -1.92
CA GLU A 55 -10.80 -14.51 -1.75
C GLU A 55 -10.70 -12.98 -1.89
N ASN A 56 -11.64 -12.34 -2.60
CA ASN A 56 -11.64 -10.90 -2.86
C ASN A 56 -12.13 -10.02 -1.71
N SER A 57 -12.62 -10.60 -0.61
CA SER A 57 -13.19 -9.86 0.52
C SER A 57 -12.16 -9.18 1.44
N THR A 58 -10.86 -9.37 1.20
CA THR A 58 -9.76 -8.67 1.89
C THR A 58 -8.89 -7.92 0.89
N THR A 59 -9.17 -6.61 0.68
CA THR A 59 -8.34 -5.63 -0.08
C THR A 59 -7.24 -6.27 -0.95
N GLU A 60 -7.61 -6.77 -2.13
CA GLU A 60 -6.72 -7.57 -2.97
C GLU A 60 -5.60 -6.69 -3.56
N TYR A 61 -4.43 -6.70 -2.93
CA TYR A 61 -3.23 -6.13 -3.52
C TYR A 61 -2.94 -6.85 -4.84
N THR A 62 -2.68 -6.10 -5.90
CA THR A 62 -2.32 -6.70 -7.19
C THR A 62 -1.11 -7.63 -7.04
N PRO A 63 -1.24 -8.93 -7.42
CA PRO A 63 -0.14 -9.89 -7.35
C PRO A 63 1.10 -9.39 -8.07
N LEU A 64 2.29 -9.76 -7.57
CA LEU A 64 3.56 -9.23 -8.09
C LEU A 64 3.69 -9.40 -9.62
N TRP A 65 3.31 -10.58 -10.12
CA TRP A 65 3.34 -10.89 -11.56
C TRP A 65 2.26 -10.17 -12.37
N ASP A 66 1.25 -9.56 -11.76
CA ASP A 66 0.23 -8.78 -12.47
C ASP A 66 0.45 -7.27 -12.38
N ARG A 67 1.37 -6.81 -11.51
CA ARG A 67 1.67 -5.37 -11.32
C ARG A 67 2.11 -4.70 -12.61
N TYR A 68 2.85 -5.38 -13.49
CA TYR A 68 3.30 -4.81 -14.76
C TYR A 68 2.15 -4.44 -15.72
N LYS A 69 0.95 -5.02 -15.51
CA LYS A 69 -0.24 -4.73 -16.32
C LYS A 69 -0.94 -3.43 -15.89
N LYS A 70 -0.53 -2.81 -14.78
CA LYS A 70 -1.12 -1.55 -14.29
C LYS A 70 -0.63 -0.37 -15.12
N ASN A 71 -1.48 0.65 -15.21
CA ASN A 71 -1.22 1.86 -15.97
C ASN A 71 -0.40 2.86 -15.14
N TYR A 72 0.87 2.56 -14.90
CA TYR A 72 1.77 3.52 -14.23
C TYR A 72 2.07 4.69 -15.15
N GLN A 73 2.01 5.91 -14.61
CA GLN A 73 2.54 7.08 -15.29
C GLN A 73 4.05 7.14 -15.02
N THR A 74 4.84 7.24 -16.09
CA THR A 74 6.31 7.19 -16.02
C THR A 74 6.97 8.40 -16.69
N ASP A 75 6.19 9.41 -17.07
CA ASP A 75 6.59 10.59 -17.81
C ASP A 75 6.51 11.89 -16.97
N LEU A 76 6.25 11.76 -15.67
CA LEU A 76 6.20 12.86 -14.71
C LEU A 76 7.54 12.99 -13.96
N GLU A 77 7.75 14.15 -13.33
CA GLU A 77 8.95 14.43 -12.54
C GLU A 77 9.06 13.54 -11.30
N ASN A 78 7.91 13.20 -10.70
CA ASN A 78 7.79 12.34 -9.53
C ASN A 78 6.93 11.11 -9.84
N GLY A 79 7.15 10.03 -9.11
CA GLY A 79 6.31 8.84 -9.19
C GLY A 79 4.89 9.12 -8.70
N THR A 80 3.88 8.60 -9.41
CA THR A 80 2.47 8.76 -9.04
C THR A 80 1.84 7.46 -8.56
N ILE A 81 0.87 7.62 -7.68
CA ILE A 81 -0.02 6.54 -7.24
C ILE A 81 -1.10 6.27 -8.29
N LEU A 82 -1.57 5.03 -8.36
CA LEU A 82 -2.58 4.62 -9.34
C LEU A 82 -3.98 5.16 -9.01
N GLU A 83 -4.30 5.28 -7.72
CA GLU A 83 -5.62 5.67 -7.24
C GLU A 83 -5.49 6.80 -6.24
N LYS A 84 -6.04 7.97 -6.57
CA LYS A 84 -6.00 9.13 -5.68
C LYS A 84 -6.82 8.87 -4.41
N GLY A 85 -6.23 9.16 -3.25
CA GLY A 85 -6.93 9.07 -1.97
C GLY A 85 -8.08 10.08 -1.83
N PRO A 86 -9.02 9.83 -0.90
CA PRO A 86 -10.27 10.58 -0.80
C PRO A 86 -10.11 11.97 -0.15
N TYR A 87 -8.98 12.24 0.52
CA TYR A 87 -8.77 13.48 1.27
C TYR A 87 -8.06 14.55 0.43
N SER A 88 -8.36 15.80 0.72
CA SER A 88 -7.61 16.95 0.21
C SER A 88 -6.62 17.45 1.26
N LEU A 89 -5.70 18.32 0.87
CA LEU A 89 -4.88 19.08 1.81
C LEU A 89 -5.77 19.99 2.68
N LEU A 90 -5.42 20.10 3.97
CA LEU A 90 -6.05 21.04 4.90
C LEU A 90 -5.44 22.43 4.69
N GLU A 91 -6.29 23.41 4.39
CA GLU A 91 -5.85 24.79 4.14
C GLU A 91 -5.35 25.47 5.42
N THR A 92 -4.29 26.28 5.28
CA THR A 92 -3.76 27.12 6.37
C THR A 92 -3.68 28.58 5.92
N ALA A 93 -3.19 29.47 6.79
CA ALA A 93 -3.06 30.89 6.46
C ALA A 93 -1.93 31.19 5.45
N ASN A 94 -1.00 30.27 5.24
CA ASN A 94 0.12 30.48 4.32
C ASN A 94 -0.18 29.90 2.93
N GLU A 95 0.59 30.35 1.93
CA GLU A 95 0.40 29.95 0.53
C GLU A 95 0.66 28.45 0.26
N TRP A 96 1.35 27.78 1.18
CA TRP A 96 1.77 26.38 1.06
C TRP A 96 0.92 25.41 1.88
N ASN A 97 -0.12 25.89 2.56
CA ASN A 97 -0.97 25.11 3.46
C ASN A 97 -0.20 24.34 4.55
N SER A 98 0.91 24.91 5.03
CA SER A 98 1.73 24.34 6.09
C SER A 98 1.54 25.08 7.41
N THR A 99 1.93 24.45 8.52
CA THR A 99 2.01 25.07 9.85
C THR A 99 3.43 24.93 10.38
N HIS A 100 4.04 26.05 10.79
CA HIS A 100 5.38 26.08 11.38
C HIS A 100 5.31 26.12 12.91
N VAL A 101 6.21 25.38 13.56
CA VAL A 101 6.41 25.42 15.02
C VAL A 101 7.88 25.32 15.37
N PHE A 102 8.21 25.80 16.57
CA PHE A 102 9.48 25.48 17.23
C PHE A 102 9.23 24.45 18.33
N VAL A 103 9.94 23.33 18.26
CA VAL A 103 9.94 22.30 19.29
C VAL A 103 11.13 22.54 20.21
N GLU A 104 10.87 22.82 21.47
CA GLU A 104 11.90 23.02 22.48
C GLU A 104 12.39 21.68 23.02
N TYR A 105 13.69 21.57 23.29
CA TYR A 105 14.31 20.37 23.86
C TYR A 105 15.50 20.72 24.75
N GLU A 106 15.90 19.77 25.59
CA GLU A 106 17.00 19.96 26.52
C GLU A 106 18.30 19.35 25.98
N LEU A 107 19.41 20.06 26.19
CA LEU A 107 20.75 19.60 25.89
C LEU A 107 21.55 19.49 27.18
N PRO A 108 22.34 18.41 27.40
CA PRO A 108 23.20 18.35 28.56
C PRO A 108 24.30 19.41 28.45
N GLU A 109 24.68 20.02 29.57
CA GLU A 109 25.69 21.09 29.61
C GLU A 109 27.03 20.68 28.96
N THR A 110 27.32 19.38 28.92
CA THR A 110 28.50 18.80 28.27
C THR A 110 28.55 19.01 26.75
N GLU A 111 27.41 19.24 26.08
CA GLU A 111 27.38 19.57 24.65
C GLU A 111 27.92 20.98 24.36
N GLY A 112 27.92 21.86 25.37
CA GLY A 112 28.33 23.26 25.23
C GLY A 112 27.53 24.04 24.17
N GLY A 113 28.13 25.04 23.55
CA GLY A 113 27.51 25.78 22.45
C GLY A 113 26.30 26.64 22.84
N ALA A 114 25.56 27.12 21.83
CA ALA A 114 24.52 28.12 22.02
C ALA A 114 23.16 27.56 22.49
N GLY A 115 23.04 26.25 22.73
CA GLY A 115 21.77 25.58 23.06
C GLY A 115 21.69 24.99 24.47
N VAL A 116 22.81 24.97 25.20
CA VAL A 116 22.86 24.47 26.59
C VAL A 116 22.27 25.43 27.61
N THR A 117 21.85 26.63 27.19
CA THR A 117 21.15 27.61 28.02
C THR A 117 19.64 27.38 28.11
N ASN A 118 19.19 26.12 27.95
CA ASN A 118 17.79 25.70 27.92
C ASN A 118 16.93 26.43 26.87
N ASP A 119 17.53 26.76 25.74
CA ASP A 119 16.88 27.44 24.62
C ASP A 119 16.99 26.66 23.32
N ALA A 120 17.38 25.38 23.36
CA ALA A 120 17.51 24.54 22.17
C ALA A 120 16.15 24.32 21.50
N LYS A 121 16.10 24.54 20.19
CA LYS A 121 14.90 24.59 19.36
C LYS A 121 15.12 23.89 18.03
N ILE A 122 14.17 23.03 17.69
CA ILE A 122 14.03 22.43 16.37
C ILE A 122 12.91 23.14 15.61
N SER A 123 13.24 23.58 14.40
CA SER A 123 12.28 24.13 13.45
C SER A 123 11.59 22.98 12.70
N LEU A 124 10.26 22.98 12.73
CA LEU A 124 9.41 21.96 12.11
C LEU A 124 8.27 22.63 11.35
N ALA A 125 7.95 22.13 10.16
CA ALA A 125 6.71 22.47 9.45
C ALA A 125 5.94 21.20 9.09
N TYR A 126 4.61 21.26 9.10
CA TYR A 126 3.77 20.11 8.77
C TYR A 126 2.53 20.47 7.95
N TRP A 127 2.02 19.48 7.23
CA TRP A 127 0.84 19.50 6.36
C TRP A 127 -0.11 18.41 6.82
N LEU A 128 -1.39 18.74 6.92
CA LEU A 128 -2.42 17.80 7.37
C LEU A 128 -3.41 17.48 6.23
N PRO A 129 -3.88 16.23 6.11
CA PRO A 129 -5.04 15.93 5.30
C PRO A 129 -6.31 16.47 5.97
N LYS A 130 -7.27 16.90 5.15
CA LYS A 130 -8.60 17.32 5.59
C LYS A 130 -9.45 16.10 5.91
N VAL A 131 -9.30 15.57 7.11
CA VAL A 131 -10.06 14.42 7.66
C VAL A 131 -11.22 14.90 8.55
N PRO A 132 -12.23 14.05 8.82
CA PRO A 132 -13.26 14.35 9.82
C PRO A 132 -12.67 14.67 11.20
N GLU A 133 -13.39 15.46 11.98
CA GLU A 133 -12.96 15.85 13.33
C GLU A 133 -12.74 14.63 14.24
N GLY A 134 -11.65 14.64 15.00
CA GLY A 134 -11.27 13.56 15.92
C GLY A 134 -10.55 12.37 15.27
N VAL A 135 -10.37 12.36 13.94
CA VAL A 135 -9.55 11.34 13.27
C VAL A 135 -8.07 11.66 13.44
N LYS A 136 -7.32 10.65 13.91
CA LYS A 136 -5.86 10.67 13.99
C LYS A 136 -5.23 10.15 12.71
N VAL A 137 -4.11 10.74 12.30
CA VAL A 137 -3.43 10.40 11.05
C VAL A 137 -1.95 10.09 11.29
N PRO A 138 -1.40 9.04 10.65
CA PRO A 138 0.03 8.77 10.70
C PRO A 138 0.82 9.90 10.04
N VAL A 139 2.04 10.15 10.54
CA VAL A 139 2.92 11.21 10.03
C VAL A 139 4.13 10.61 9.30
N ILE A 140 4.37 11.06 8.07
CA ILE A 140 5.63 10.85 7.36
C ILE A 140 6.49 12.08 7.62
N ALA A 141 7.67 11.90 8.21
CA ALA A 141 8.57 12.99 8.55
C ALA A 141 9.88 12.90 7.76
N GLU A 142 10.27 14.01 7.14
CA GLU A 142 11.57 14.23 6.50
C GLU A 142 12.47 15.04 7.44
N PHE A 143 13.64 14.50 7.77
CA PHE A 143 14.67 15.19 8.54
C PHE A 143 15.82 15.54 7.62
N GLY A 144 16.22 16.80 7.58
CA GLY A 144 17.29 17.23 6.68
C GLY A 144 17.94 18.55 7.09
N PRO A 145 19.20 18.75 6.72
CA PRO A 145 19.92 20.00 6.97
C PRO A 145 19.65 21.08 5.91
N TYR A 146 18.90 20.75 4.86
CA TYR A 146 18.81 21.54 3.63
C TYR A 146 17.54 22.38 3.52
N PHE A 147 16.88 22.71 4.61
CA PHE A 147 15.80 23.70 4.60
C PHE A 147 16.39 25.09 4.91
N GLN A 148 16.13 26.06 4.04
CA GLN A 148 16.71 27.41 4.10
C GLN A 148 18.25 27.40 4.06
N GLU A 149 18.87 26.48 3.32
CA GLU A 149 20.32 26.33 3.22
C GLU A 149 20.89 27.27 2.15
N PRO A 150 21.68 28.30 2.52
CA PRO A 150 22.18 29.31 1.58
C PRO A 150 23.10 28.74 0.49
N SER A 151 23.89 27.70 0.79
CA SER A 151 24.87 27.15 -0.17
C SER A 151 24.24 26.45 -1.36
N VAL A 152 23.01 25.92 -1.21
CA VAL A 152 22.24 25.28 -2.27
C VAL A 152 20.91 25.98 -2.57
N GLN A 153 20.70 27.17 -2.00
CA GLN A 153 19.58 28.08 -2.27
C GLN A 153 18.20 27.42 -2.10
N THR A 154 18.04 26.60 -1.07
CA THR A 154 16.76 25.95 -0.79
C THR A 154 15.77 26.90 -0.09
N PRO A 155 14.46 26.69 -0.29
CA PRO A 155 13.43 27.53 0.32
C PRO A 155 13.32 27.28 1.83
N THR A 156 12.50 28.09 2.52
CA THR A 156 12.23 27.89 3.94
C THR A 156 11.45 26.61 4.21
N ILE A 157 11.47 26.14 5.46
CA ILE A 157 10.89 24.84 5.85
C ILE A 157 9.37 24.75 5.61
N GLU A 158 8.68 25.88 5.55
CA GLU A 158 7.25 25.98 5.28
C GLU A 158 6.88 25.70 3.81
N VAL A 159 7.87 25.70 2.92
CA VAL A 159 7.74 25.36 1.50
C VAL A 159 8.01 23.86 1.33
N PRO A 160 7.16 23.12 0.61
CA PRO A 160 7.43 21.71 0.32
C PRO A 160 8.74 21.53 -0.42
N GLY A 161 9.56 20.57 0.01
CA GLY A 161 10.73 20.14 -0.75
C GLY A 161 10.30 19.63 -2.12
N SER A 162 10.96 20.08 -3.18
CA SER A 162 10.56 19.78 -4.56
C SER A 162 10.62 18.30 -4.93
N TRP A 163 11.46 17.51 -4.25
CA TRP A 163 11.61 16.08 -4.48
C TRP A 163 10.70 15.24 -3.58
N LEU A 164 10.98 15.21 -2.27
CA LEU A 164 10.22 14.37 -1.34
C LEU A 164 8.92 15.03 -0.89
N GLY A 165 8.98 16.27 -0.40
CA GLY A 165 7.83 16.93 0.22
C GLY A 165 6.62 17.08 -0.71
N GLN A 166 6.82 17.65 -1.89
CA GLN A 166 5.75 17.83 -2.87
C GLN A 166 5.15 16.48 -3.31
N MET A 167 6.00 15.47 -3.52
CA MET A 167 5.55 14.12 -3.89
C MET A 167 4.68 13.49 -2.80
N ILE A 168 5.07 13.58 -1.52
CA ILE A 168 4.28 13.04 -0.41
C ILE A 168 2.94 13.79 -0.27
N ILE A 169 2.95 15.12 -0.39
CA ILE A 169 1.73 15.94 -0.30
C ILE A 169 0.76 15.63 -1.45
N ASP A 170 1.26 15.44 -2.67
CA ASP A 170 0.39 15.20 -3.83
C ASP A 170 -0.10 13.76 -3.90
N GLN A 171 0.73 12.80 -3.51
CA GLN A 171 0.49 11.37 -3.77
C GLN A 171 0.10 10.59 -2.51
N ILE A 172 0.60 10.92 -1.32
CA ILE A 172 0.40 10.08 -0.12
C ILE A 172 -0.54 10.74 0.88
N LEU A 173 -0.46 12.05 1.07
CA LEU A 173 -1.35 12.79 1.97
C LEU A 173 -2.84 12.59 1.65
N PRO A 174 -3.29 12.52 0.37
CA PRO A 174 -4.69 12.22 0.06
C PRO A 174 -5.20 10.89 0.63
N HIS A 175 -4.31 9.95 0.99
CA HIS A 175 -4.64 8.68 1.64
C HIS A 175 -4.75 8.76 3.17
N GLY A 176 -4.66 9.97 3.74
CA GLY A 176 -4.83 10.19 5.17
C GLY A 176 -3.50 10.16 5.95
N TYR A 177 -2.39 10.50 5.31
CA TYR A 177 -1.11 10.72 5.99
C TYR A 177 -0.86 12.22 6.18
N ALA A 178 -0.39 12.62 7.35
CA ALA A 178 0.25 13.92 7.51
C ALA A 178 1.70 13.87 7.00
N PHE A 179 2.23 15.02 6.62
CA PHE A 179 3.63 15.16 6.22
C PHE A 179 4.31 16.22 7.09
N ALA A 180 5.56 16.00 7.48
CA ALA A 180 6.35 16.97 8.24
C ALA A 180 7.77 17.08 7.69
N GLN A 181 8.30 18.30 7.69
CA GLN A 181 9.69 18.62 7.41
C GLN A 181 10.34 19.14 8.69
N VAL A 182 11.53 18.63 9.00
CA VAL A 182 12.27 18.96 10.22
C VAL A 182 13.70 19.37 9.88
N SER A 183 14.08 20.59 10.28
CA SER A 183 15.47 21.04 10.22
C SER A 183 16.23 20.45 11.40
N VAL A 184 17.23 19.62 11.13
CA VAL A 184 18.10 19.07 12.19
C VAL A 184 18.83 20.18 12.94
N THR A 185 19.31 19.87 14.14
CA THR A 185 20.01 20.83 15.01
C THR A 185 21.09 21.62 14.27
N GLY A 186 21.10 22.94 14.45
CA GLY A 186 22.06 23.87 13.85
C GLY A 186 21.87 24.13 12.35
N THR A 187 20.72 23.79 11.78
CA THR A 187 20.41 24.01 10.36
C THR A 187 19.08 24.75 10.18
N GLY A 188 18.91 25.43 9.05
CA GLY A 188 17.73 26.25 8.77
C GLY A 188 17.44 27.24 9.91
N ARG A 189 16.28 27.09 10.54
CA ARG A 189 15.87 27.91 11.71
C ARG A 189 16.05 27.20 13.05
N SER A 190 16.55 25.96 13.08
CA SER A 190 16.95 25.28 14.31
C SER A 190 18.23 25.92 14.85
N ASN A 191 18.31 26.12 16.16
CA ASN A 191 19.50 26.73 16.78
C ASN A 191 20.51 25.65 17.21
N HIS A 192 21.49 26.06 18.04
CA HIS A 192 22.66 25.28 18.42
C HIS A 192 23.61 25.00 17.24
N CYS A 193 24.75 24.35 17.50
CA CYS A 193 25.70 23.97 16.46
C CYS A 193 25.21 22.71 15.72
N MET A 194 25.51 22.60 14.44
CA MET A 194 25.27 21.35 13.71
C MET A 194 26.14 20.24 14.32
N ALA A 195 25.46 19.20 14.77
CA ALA A 195 26.08 18.07 15.47
C ALA A 195 25.80 16.78 14.68
N LEU A 196 26.38 16.67 13.49
CA LEU A 196 26.12 15.55 12.56
C LEU A 196 26.26 14.19 13.26
N MET A 197 25.16 13.45 13.35
CA MET A 197 25.01 12.17 14.06
C MET A 197 25.36 12.20 15.56
N GLY A 198 25.57 13.39 16.13
CA GLY A 198 25.93 13.61 17.53
C GLY A 198 24.72 13.65 18.47
N THR A 199 25.00 13.76 19.77
CA THR A 199 23.97 13.76 20.82
C THR A 199 22.93 14.87 20.61
N ALA A 200 23.38 16.10 20.30
CA ALA A 200 22.47 17.22 20.12
C ALA A 200 21.51 17.05 18.93
N GLU A 201 21.95 16.42 17.84
CA GLU A 201 21.06 16.08 16.72
C GLU A 201 20.09 14.95 17.13
N GLN A 202 20.57 13.91 17.80
CA GLN A 202 19.73 12.79 18.24
C GLN A 202 18.61 13.25 19.18
N LEU A 203 18.93 14.11 20.16
CA LEU A 203 17.95 14.67 21.10
C LEU A 203 16.96 15.60 20.41
N GLY A 204 17.43 16.43 19.46
CA GLY A 204 16.55 17.28 18.66
C GLY A 204 15.59 16.46 17.80
N ASN A 205 16.09 15.42 17.12
CA ASN A 205 15.27 14.54 16.30
C ASN A 205 14.23 13.79 17.14
N ASP A 206 14.64 13.24 18.29
CA ASP A 206 13.74 12.60 19.25
C ASP A 206 12.66 13.57 19.75
N ALA A 207 13.01 14.82 20.07
CA ALA A 207 12.05 15.84 20.47
C ALA A 207 11.01 16.13 19.38
N ALA A 208 11.44 16.28 18.13
CA ALA A 208 10.54 16.47 17.00
C ALA A 208 9.61 15.28 16.77
N VAL A 209 10.14 14.04 16.83
CA VAL A 209 9.33 12.81 16.68
C VAL A 209 8.29 12.70 17.79
N ARG A 210 8.69 12.92 19.05
CA ARG A 210 7.76 12.91 20.19
C ARG A 210 6.68 13.97 20.04
N TRP A 211 7.08 15.20 19.70
CA TRP A 211 6.14 16.29 19.49
C TRP A 211 5.09 15.93 18.44
N LEU A 212 5.51 15.38 17.30
CA LEU A 212 4.60 14.89 16.27
C LEU A 212 3.67 13.77 16.77
N GLY A 213 4.16 12.87 17.63
CA GLY A 213 3.36 11.76 18.19
C GLY A 213 2.40 12.15 19.32
N GLU A 214 2.55 13.34 19.92
CA GLU A 214 1.74 13.79 21.05
C GLU A 214 0.56 14.71 20.63
N GLN A 215 0.47 15.05 19.35
CA GLN A 215 -0.60 15.92 18.85
C GLN A 215 -1.97 15.21 18.89
N ASN A 216 -3.04 15.98 19.07
CA ASN A 216 -4.40 15.42 19.10
C ASN A 216 -4.83 14.80 17.76
N TRP A 217 -4.23 15.25 16.66
CA TRP A 217 -4.46 14.78 15.29
C TRP A 217 -3.52 13.65 14.85
N SER A 218 -2.56 13.25 15.69
CA SER A 218 -1.56 12.19 15.42
C SER A 218 -1.88 10.91 16.19
#